data_AF-A0A366DNR6-F1
#
_entry.id   AF-A0A366DNR6-F1
#
_cell.length_a   1.000
_cell.length_b   1.000
_cell.length_c   1.000
_cell.angle_alpha   90.00
_cell.angle_beta   90.00
_cell.angle_gamma   90.00
#
_symmetry.space_group_name_H-M   'P 1'
#
loop_
_entity.id
_entity.type
_entity.pdbx_description
1 polymer ?
#
loop_
_entity_poly.entity_id
_entity_poly.type
_entity_poly.pdbx_seq_one_letter_code
_entity_poly.pdbx_strand_id
1 'polypeptide(L)'
;MIDNIIEDVPVLILGGGIVGLSAGLFLQHHRIPFILLERNQDVSPLPRARGFSARTLELFRQVGLQDEIEAIARTAWKQGKFGGARHGGSMLTSASLQLADITKLHALADPSPCELTACPQTIVEPVLRQALEARGGDVRFGWELLQFEQHGEHVTATARDSAGVERTIRASYMFAADGSRSETRRSLGINRHGIEPNRHYLNIFFEADLTQQVAGRTFSQCEISNDDVSGIFLAMNNTTHWSFHLSYDPATAKPEQWSDQHLTHLIKSAIGADVPIKIHANSPWNTRVRVADKYRDGCIFLMGDAAHVMPPWGGFNANAGIADAHNLAWKIAHVLKGEDNSTLLDTYEAERRPVAIRNGEQAWLRTDFNARFQIRSDDNTDLFDQLTDYGELQTRYRYGANDTVDSLRAQPGTRFPHAWIEHEGLRRSTLDLFGTSHVSITGPLAARPDGKFTYKAETDFRFIDDAVTWNSLTGLPDEDALSVRPDGFVAY
;
A
#
# COMPACT_ATOMS: atom_id res chain seq x y z
N MET A 1 -32.29 -28.54 15.68
CA MET A 1 -31.95 -27.71 14.51
C MET A 1 -31.70 -26.33 15.06
N ILE A 2 -30.43 -25.92 15.12
CA ILE A 2 -30.07 -24.55 15.50
C ILE A 2 -30.39 -23.73 14.26
N ASP A 3 -31.32 -22.77 14.37
CA ASP A 3 -31.60 -21.83 13.30
C ASP A 3 -30.29 -21.07 13.01
N ASN A 4 -29.61 -21.43 11.91
CA ASN A 4 -28.48 -20.66 11.42
C ASN A 4 -29.01 -19.28 11.03
N ILE A 5 -28.81 -18.29 11.90
CA ILE A 5 -29.10 -16.88 11.58
C ILE A 5 -28.23 -16.53 10.38
N ILE A 6 -28.87 -16.25 9.25
CA ILE A 6 -28.20 -15.76 8.05
C ILE A 6 -28.13 -14.24 8.16
N GLU A 7 -26.92 -13.71 8.20
CA GLU A 7 -26.68 -12.28 8.09
C GLU A 7 -26.51 -11.93 6.61
N ASP A 8 -27.26 -10.94 6.11
CA ASP A 8 -27.18 -10.50 4.71
C ASP A 8 -26.47 -9.15 4.63
N VAL A 9 -25.45 -9.05 3.78
CA VAL A 9 -24.63 -7.84 3.64
C VAL A 9 -24.19 -7.65 2.19
N PRO A 10 -24.08 -6.43 1.65
CA PRO A 10 -23.59 -6.23 0.29
C PRO A 10 -22.15 -6.74 0.08
N VAL A 11 -21.25 -6.49 1.04
CA VAL A 11 -19.84 -6.89 0.93
C VAL A 11 -19.34 -7.57 2.19
N LEU A 12 -18.69 -8.73 2.03
CA LEU A 12 -17.91 -9.40 3.08
C LEU A 12 -16.41 -9.18 2.85
N ILE A 13 -15.69 -8.65 3.83
CA ILE A 13 -14.24 -8.44 3.75
C ILE A 13 -13.55 -9.47 4.64
N LEU A 14 -12.58 -10.18 4.09
CA LEU A 14 -11.76 -11.16 4.81
C LEU A 14 -10.37 -10.59 5.06
N GLY A 15 -10.00 -10.40 6.32
CA GLY A 15 -8.72 -9.87 6.77
C GLY A 15 -8.83 -8.43 7.29
N GLY A 16 -8.40 -8.22 8.53
CA GLY A 16 -8.36 -6.94 9.24
C GLY A 16 -6.98 -6.29 9.26
N GLY A 17 -6.14 -6.60 8.28
CA GLY A 17 -4.91 -5.83 8.03
C GLY A 17 -5.19 -4.52 7.30
N ILE A 18 -4.13 -3.74 7.05
CA ILE A 18 -4.19 -2.42 6.41
C ILE A 18 -5.06 -2.37 5.15
N VAL A 19 -5.01 -3.40 4.30
CA VAL A 19 -5.78 -3.46 3.06
C VAL A 19 -7.27 -3.65 3.32
N GLY A 20 -7.66 -4.60 4.18
CA GLY A 20 -9.07 -4.84 4.50
C GLY A 20 -9.69 -3.68 5.30
N LEU A 21 -8.95 -3.10 6.24
CA LEU A 21 -9.37 -1.88 6.96
C LEU A 21 -9.57 -0.72 5.99
N SER A 22 -8.67 -0.54 5.01
CA SER A 22 -8.82 0.47 3.97
C SER A 22 -10.03 0.20 3.08
N ALA A 23 -10.27 -1.05 2.69
CA ALA A 23 -11.46 -1.44 1.92
C ALA A 23 -12.75 -1.08 2.65
N GLY A 24 -12.84 -1.35 3.96
CA GLY A 24 -13.97 -0.93 4.79
C GLY A 24 -14.18 0.59 4.79
N LEU A 25 -13.11 1.37 4.97
CA LEU A 25 -13.17 2.84 4.95
C LEU A 25 -13.64 3.39 3.59
N PHE A 26 -13.16 2.82 2.49
CA PHE A 26 -13.59 3.22 1.15
C PHE A 26 -15.04 2.82 0.88
N LEU A 27 -15.49 1.64 1.32
CA LEU A 27 -16.91 1.26 1.24
C LEU A 27 -17.80 2.19 2.08
N GLN A 28 -17.38 2.60 3.29
CA GLN A 28 -18.08 3.62 4.07
C GLN A 28 -18.20 4.95 3.32
N HIS A 29 -17.12 5.40 2.68
CA HIS A 29 -17.12 6.63 1.87
C HIS A 29 -18.20 6.57 0.78
N HIS A 30 -18.37 5.42 0.15
CA HIS A 30 -19.43 5.18 -0.84
C HIS A 30 -20.78 4.75 -0.26
N ARG A 31 -20.92 4.66 1.07
CA ARG A 31 -22.12 4.22 1.81
C ARG A 31 -22.57 2.80 1.45
N ILE A 32 -21.62 1.89 1.29
CA ILE A 32 -21.88 0.47 1.08
C ILE A 32 -21.70 -0.28 2.41
N PRO A 33 -22.76 -0.90 2.97
CA PRO A 33 -22.64 -1.74 4.15
C PRO A 33 -21.72 -2.94 3.89
N PHE A 34 -20.93 -3.31 4.90
CA PHE A 34 -20.03 -4.44 4.84
C PHE A 34 -19.90 -5.09 6.23
N ILE A 35 -19.44 -6.34 6.25
CA ILE A 35 -18.91 -7.02 7.44
C ILE A 35 -17.44 -7.31 7.16
N LEU A 36 -16.54 -6.96 8.07
CA LEU A 36 -15.13 -7.33 8.01
C LEU A 36 -14.83 -8.40 9.06
N LEU A 37 -14.23 -9.52 8.65
CA LEU A 37 -13.81 -10.60 9.53
C LEU A 37 -12.28 -10.66 9.64
N GLU A 38 -11.77 -10.73 10.87
CA GLU A 38 -10.35 -10.94 11.16
C GLU A 38 -10.20 -12.02 12.23
N ARG A 39 -9.40 -13.05 11.95
CA ARG A 39 -9.22 -14.19 12.85
C ARG A 39 -8.46 -13.84 14.13
N ASN A 40 -7.54 -12.87 14.06
CA ASN A 40 -6.80 -12.43 15.23
C ASN A 40 -7.69 -11.57 16.13
N GLN A 41 -7.39 -11.57 17.44
CA GLN A 41 -8.12 -10.76 18.42
C GLN A 41 -7.80 -9.26 18.30
N ASP A 42 -6.63 -8.94 17.78
CA ASP A 42 -6.19 -7.56 17.58
C ASP A 42 -5.28 -7.45 16.34
N VAL A 43 -4.98 -6.21 15.94
CA VAL A 43 -4.04 -5.91 14.86
C VAL A 43 -2.65 -6.43 15.18
N SER A 44 -1.87 -6.75 14.14
CA SER A 44 -0.55 -7.36 14.34
C SER A 44 0.42 -6.34 14.94
N PRO A 45 1.11 -6.66 16.06
CA PRO A 45 2.15 -5.80 16.62
C PRO A 45 3.47 -5.91 15.86
N LEU A 46 3.57 -6.82 14.88
CA LEU A 46 4.81 -7.09 14.15
C LEU A 46 5.02 -6.06 13.04
N PRO A 47 6.25 -5.51 12.91
CA PRO A 47 6.54 -4.50 11.91
C PRO A 47 6.39 -5.06 10.48
N ARG A 48 5.73 -4.28 9.63
CA ARG A 48 5.53 -4.57 8.21
C ARG A 48 5.89 -3.32 7.38
N ALA A 49 4.92 -2.69 6.72
CA ALA A 49 5.18 -1.43 6.03
C ALA A 49 5.64 -0.35 7.03
N ARG A 50 6.55 0.53 6.59
CA ARG A 50 7.15 1.61 7.43
C ARG A 50 6.87 3.02 6.92
N GLY A 51 6.17 3.11 5.79
CA GLY A 51 5.81 4.38 5.17
C GLY A 51 4.83 4.17 4.03
N PHE A 52 4.10 5.24 3.72
CA PHE A 52 3.07 5.29 2.70
C PHE A 52 3.39 6.38 1.70
N SER A 53 3.14 6.12 0.42
CA SER A 53 3.40 7.08 -0.66
C SER A 53 2.40 8.24 -0.62
N ALA A 54 2.74 9.35 -1.28
CA ALA A 54 1.83 10.48 -1.46
C ALA A 54 0.48 10.02 -2.05
N ARG A 55 0.51 9.08 -3.01
CA ARG A 55 -0.71 8.51 -3.59
C ARG A 55 -1.58 7.84 -2.53
N THR A 56 -1.01 7.03 -1.64
CA THR A 56 -1.79 6.40 -0.56
C THR A 56 -2.37 7.43 0.42
N LEU A 57 -1.64 8.51 0.71
CA LEU A 57 -2.17 9.58 1.57
C LEU A 57 -3.30 10.35 0.89
N GLU A 58 -3.30 10.50 -0.44
CA GLU A 58 -4.45 11.06 -1.17
C GLU A 58 -5.70 10.18 -1.02
N LEU A 59 -5.53 8.85 -1.02
CA LEU A 59 -6.65 7.93 -0.79
C LEU A 59 -7.23 8.10 0.61
N PHE A 60 -6.36 8.23 1.62
CA PHE A 60 -6.80 8.49 2.99
C PHE A 60 -7.35 9.91 3.19
N ARG A 61 -6.86 10.89 2.42
CA ARG A 61 -7.41 12.25 2.38
C ARG A 61 -8.86 12.26 1.92
N GLN A 62 -9.22 11.47 0.89
CA GLN A 62 -10.60 11.35 0.41
C GLN A 62 -11.57 10.83 1.48
N VAL A 63 -11.08 10.04 2.43
CA VAL A 63 -11.88 9.52 3.57
C VAL A 63 -11.63 10.28 4.87
N GLY A 64 -10.95 11.44 4.80
CA GLY A 64 -10.70 12.33 5.93
C GLY A 64 -9.88 11.68 7.03
N LEU A 65 -8.78 11.01 6.67
CA LEU A 65 -7.84 10.39 7.63
C LEU A 65 -6.38 10.80 7.41
N GLN A 66 -6.10 11.69 6.45
CA GLN A 66 -4.73 12.17 6.21
C GLN A 66 -4.12 12.76 7.49
N ASP A 67 -4.81 13.70 8.13
CA ASP A 67 -4.29 14.47 9.25
C ASP A 67 -4.00 13.58 10.48
N GLU A 68 -4.88 12.62 10.77
CA GLU A 68 -4.70 11.65 11.85
C GLU A 68 -3.51 10.72 11.58
N ILE A 69 -3.35 10.26 10.32
CA ILE A 69 -2.21 9.41 9.93
C ILE A 69 -0.89 10.19 10.04
N GLU A 70 -0.86 11.44 9.58
CA GLU A 70 0.32 12.29 9.71
C GLU A 70 0.63 12.62 11.17
N ALA A 71 -0.41 12.84 12.00
CA ALA A 71 -0.25 13.08 13.43
C ALA A 71 0.37 11.88 14.14
N ILE A 72 -0.10 10.66 13.89
CA ILE A 72 0.49 9.48 14.51
C ILE A 72 1.88 9.19 13.93
N ALA A 73 2.12 9.44 12.65
CA ALA A 73 3.43 9.28 12.02
C ALA A 73 4.52 10.16 12.67
N ARG A 74 4.16 11.38 13.10
CA ARG A 74 5.07 12.28 13.85
C ARG A 74 5.55 11.67 15.18
N THR A 75 4.84 10.69 15.72
CA THR A 75 5.22 9.98 16.95
C THR A 75 6.06 8.72 16.71
N ALA A 76 6.19 8.26 15.46
CA ALA A 76 6.86 7.00 15.12
C ALA A 76 8.37 7.02 15.41
N TRP A 77 9.02 8.16 15.19
CA TRP A 77 10.47 8.31 15.30
C TRP A 77 10.83 8.99 16.63
N LYS A 78 11.45 8.24 17.55
CA LYS A 78 11.95 8.80 18.81
C LYS A 78 13.25 9.58 18.62
N GLN A 79 14.05 9.21 17.61
CA GLN A 79 15.26 9.91 17.23
C GLN A 79 15.33 10.04 15.70
N GLY A 80 15.55 11.27 15.23
CA GLY A 80 15.73 11.53 13.80
C GLY A 80 14.45 11.53 13.00
N LYS A 81 14.59 11.13 11.73
CA LYS A 81 13.51 11.04 10.75
C LYS A 81 13.67 9.79 9.90
N PHE A 82 12.60 9.40 9.21
CA PHE A 82 12.66 8.36 8.20
C PHE A 82 13.55 8.75 7.02
N GLY A 83 14.11 7.74 6.37
CA GLY A 83 15.12 7.87 5.33
C GLY A 83 16.54 7.67 5.86
N GLY A 84 17.52 7.83 4.98
CA GLY A 84 18.91 7.54 5.30
C GLY A 84 19.26 6.06 5.16
N ALA A 85 20.44 5.81 4.60
CA ALA A 85 20.99 4.50 4.38
C ALA A 85 22.44 4.47 4.82
N ARG A 86 22.86 3.35 5.38
CA ARG A 86 24.23 3.13 5.84
C ARG A 86 24.73 1.76 5.41
N HIS A 87 26.04 1.62 5.33
CA HIS A 87 26.70 0.35 5.06
C HIS A 87 28.01 0.21 5.85
N GLY A 88 28.39 -1.01 6.25
CA GLY A 88 29.69 -1.28 6.89
C GLY A 88 29.79 -2.65 7.55
N GLY A 89 30.89 -2.89 8.28
CA GLY A 89 31.13 -4.16 8.99
C GLY A 89 30.31 -4.36 10.25
N SER A 90 29.82 -3.26 10.85
CA SER A 90 28.89 -3.27 11.98
C SER A 90 28.09 -1.97 12.02
N MET A 91 26.98 -1.94 12.77
CA MET A 91 26.20 -0.72 12.97
C MET A 91 27.06 0.42 13.53
N LEU A 92 27.95 0.11 14.49
CA LEU A 92 28.88 1.07 15.07
C LEU A 92 29.81 1.70 14.03
N THR A 93 30.37 0.90 13.13
CA THR A 93 31.38 1.35 12.16
C THR A 93 30.81 1.75 10.79
N SER A 94 29.50 1.58 10.60
CA SER A 94 28.82 1.92 9.35
C SER A 94 29.02 3.38 8.93
N ALA A 95 29.14 3.61 7.62
CA ALA A 95 29.19 4.93 7.00
C ALA A 95 27.83 5.28 6.38
N SER A 96 27.50 6.58 6.32
CA SER A 96 26.30 7.05 5.61
C SER A 96 26.53 6.98 4.11
N LEU A 97 25.54 6.49 3.38
CA LEU A 97 25.51 6.64 1.92
C LEU A 97 25.18 8.08 1.55
N GLN A 98 25.76 8.57 0.45
CA GLN A 98 25.40 9.86 -0.13
C GLN A 98 24.16 9.67 -1.01
N LEU A 99 23.02 10.19 -0.57
CA LEU A 99 21.72 10.00 -1.22
C LEU A 99 21.35 11.16 -2.16
N ALA A 100 22.34 11.87 -2.70
CA ALA A 100 22.13 13.13 -3.44
C ALA A 100 21.16 12.97 -4.62
N ASP A 101 21.14 11.80 -5.29
CA ASP A 101 20.29 11.56 -6.44
C ASP A 101 18.85 11.16 -6.08
N ILE A 102 18.61 10.60 -4.88
CA ILE A 102 17.24 10.34 -4.39
C ILE A 102 16.49 11.66 -4.16
N THR A 103 17.16 12.66 -3.59
CA THR A 103 16.57 13.98 -3.36
C THR A 103 16.19 14.65 -4.69
N LYS A 104 16.97 14.46 -5.75
CA LYS A 104 16.65 14.96 -7.10
C LYS A 104 15.45 14.22 -7.70
N LEU A 105 15.35 12.90 -7.54
CA LEU A 105 14.23 12.11 -8.03
C LEU A 105 12.91 12.43 -7.32
N HIS A 106 12.94 12.67 -6.01
CA HIS A 106 11.77 13.16 -5.29
C HIS A 106 11.34 14.56 -5.76
N ALA A 107 12.27 15.39 -6.22
CA ALA A 107 11.96 16.68 -6.84
C ALA A 107 11.37 16.56 -8.27
N LEU A 108 11.47 15.38 -8.89
CA LEU A 108 10.86 15.04 -10.18
C LEU A 108 9.49 14.33 -10.03
N ALA A 109 9.05 14.03 -8.80
CA ALA A 109 7.72 13.48 -8.57
C ALA A 109 6.65 14.52 -8.94
N ASP A 110 5.53 14.07 -9.53
CA ASP A 110 4.44 15.00 -9.84
C ASP A 110 3.89 15.65 -8.57
N PRO A 111 3.42 16.91 -8.67
CA PRO A 111 2.78 17.59 -7.57
C PRO A 111 1.63 16.77 -6.96
N SER A 112 1.51 16.85 -5.64
CA SER A 112 0.47 16.20 -4.84
C SER A 112 0.11 17.09 -3.65
N PRO A 113 -1.14 17.08 -3.16
CA PRO A 113 -1.49 17.73 -1.90
C PRO A 113 -0.97 16.97 -0.67
N CYS A 114 -0.37 15.80 -0.88
CA CYS A 114 0.13 14.91 0.16
C CYS A 114 1.61 14.61 -0.07
N GLU A 115 2.30 14.25 1.00
CA GLU A 115 3.70 13.82 0.95
C GLU A 115 3.84 12.35 1.35
N LEU A 116 4.99 11.76 1.00
CA LEU A 116 5.37 10.47 1.56
C LEU A 116 5.40 10.58 3.09
N THR A 117 4.61 9.73 3.76
CA THR A 117 4.47 9.76 5.22
C THR A 117 5.07 8.51 5.82
N ALA A 118 6.07 8.70 6.68
CA ALA A 118 6.76 7.61 7.36
C ALA A 118 5.98 7.09 8.57
N CYS A 119 4.96 6.31 8.30
CA CYS A 119 4.08 5.73 9.32
C CYS A 119 4.20 4.20 9.33
N PRO A 120 4.73 3.59 10.40
CA PRO A 120 4.69 2.15 10.58
C PRO A 120 3.26 1.60 10.57
N GLN A 121 3.09 0.46 9.92
CA GLN A 121 1.81 -0.23 9.84
C GLN A 121 1.23 -0.56 11.23
N THR A 122 2.11 -0.86 12.19
CA THR A 122 1.76 -1.19 13.57
C THR A 122 1.07 -0.06 14.33
N ILE A 123 1.27 1.21 13.94
CA ILE A 123 0.65 2.35 14.61
C ILE A 123 -0.51 2.94 13.79
N VAL A 124 -0.55 2.73 12.47
CA VAL A 124 -1.65 3.21 11.63
C VAL A 124 -2.84 2.25 11.59
N GLU A 125 -2.64 0.93 11.63
CA GLU A 125 -3.74 -0.04 11.63
C GLU A 125 -4.74 0.20 12.78
N PRO A 126 -4.30 0.47 14.04
CA PRO A 126 -5.21 0.87 15.11
C PRO A 126 -6.02 2.13 14.78
N VAL A 127 -5.41 3.15 14.15
CA VAL A 127 -6.08 4.39 13.77
C VAL A 127 -7.16 4.13 12.73
N LEU A 128 -6.86 3.32 11.70
CA LEU A 128 -7.84 2.97 10.68
C LEU A 128 -8.99 2.14 11.26
N ARG A 129 -8.68 1.16 12.11
CA ARG A 129 -9.68 0.34 12.80
C ARG A 129 -10.60 1.20 13.66
N GLN A 130 -10.03 2.04 14.52
CA GLN A 130 -10.79 2.93 15.39
C GLN A 130 -11.68 3.88 14.59
N ALA A 131 -11.17 4.45 13.49
CA ALA A 131 -11.96 5.31 12.61
C ALA A 131 -13.11 4.55 11.95
N LEU A 132 -12.86 3.34 11.46
CA LEU A 132 -13.85 2.48 10.81
C LEU A 132 -14.99 2.12 11.78
N GLU A 133 -14.65 1.67 12.99
CA GLU A 133 -15.59 1.32 14.06
C GLU A 133 -16.37 2.55 14.56
N ALA A 134 -15.69 3.69 14.80
CA ALA A 134 -16.33 4.93 15.26
C ALA A 134 -17.34 5.50 14.24
N ARG A 135 -17.16 5.19 12.95
CA ARG A 135 -18.08 5.54 11.86
C ARG A 135 -19.20 4.50 11.67
N GLY A 136 -19.31 3.51 12.55
CA GLY A 136 -20.36 2.49 12.55
C GLY A 136 -20.08 1.29 11.62
N GLY A 137 -18.83 1.06 11.24
CA GLY A 137 -18.45 -0.13 10.46
C GLY A 137 -18.54 -1.41 11.29
N ASP A 138 -19.01 -2.50 10.69
CA ASP A 138 -19.07 -3.81 11.33
C ASP A 138 -17.73 -4.55 11.16
N VAL A 139 -16.89 -4.47 12.20
CA VAL A 139 -15.52 -4.99 12.21
C VAL A 139 -15.41 -6.05 13.30
N ARG A 140 -15.19 -7.30 12.90
CA ARG A 140 -15.24 -8.47 13.78
C ARG A 140 -13.86 -9.14 13.87
N PHE A 141 -13.09 -8.72 14.86
CA PHE A 141 -11.85 -9.41 15.25
C PHE A 141 -12.18 -10.65 16.09
N GLY A 142 -11.32 -11.66 16.04
CA GLY A 142 -11.55 -12.99 16.61
C GLY A 142 -12.53 -13.86 15.82
N TRP A 143 -12.84 -13.50 14.56
CA TRP A 143 -13.72 -14.25 13.68
C TRP A 143 -12.95 -14.88 12.52
N GLU A 144 -13.06 -16.19 12.40
CA GLU A 144 -12.38 -16.98 11.39
C GLU A 144 -13.37 -17.45 10.33
N LEU A 145 -13.05 -17.23 9.05
CA LEU A 145 -13.76 -17.87 7.96
C LEU A 145 -13.40 -19.36 7.92
N LEU A 146 -14.41 -20.23 7.90
CA LEU A 146 -14.24 -21.67 7.78
C LEU A 146 -14.37 -22.15 6.35
N GLN A 147 -15.38 -21.67 5.64
CA GLN A 147 -15.68 -22.07 4.27
C GLN A 147 -16.55 -21.01 3.57
N PHE A 148 -16.57 -21.05 2.25
CA PHE A 148 -17.47 -20.25 1.43
C PHE A 148 -17.90 -21.01 0.18
N GLU A 149 -19.06 -20.64 -0.38
CA GLU A 149 -19.62 -21.20 -1.61
C GLU A 149 -20.21 -20.07 -2.46
N GLN A 150 -19.95 -20.09 -3.77
CA GLN A 150 -20.53 -19.14 -4.73
C GLN A 150 -21.85 -19.68 -5.29
N HIS A 151 -22.85 -18.80 -5.42
CA HIS A 151 -24.18 -19.12 -5.94
C HIS A 151 -24.55 -18.17 -7.09
N GLY A 152 -23.66 -18.05 -8.09
CA GLY A 152 -23.84 -17.20 -9.27
C GLY A 152 -23.69 -15.71 -8.98
N GLU A 153 -24.65 -15.12 -8.27
CA GLU A 153 -24.74 -13.67 -8.01
C GLU A 153 -24.37 -13.28 -6.56
N HIS A 154 -24.08 -14.25 -5.71
CA HIS A 154 -23.71 -14.03 -4.32
C HIS A 154 -22.80 -15.14 -3.81
N VAL A 155 -22.25 -14.94 -2.62
CA VAL A 155 -21.42 -15.90 -1.89
C VAL A 155 -22.01 -16.11 -0.50
N THR A 156 -22.03 -17.36 -0.06
CA THR A 156 -22.36 -17.73 1.31
C THR A 156 -21.07 -18.11 2.02
N ALA A 157 -20.82 -17.54 3.20
CA ALA A 157 -19.63 -17.78 4.00
C ALA A 157 -20.02 -18.27 5.40
N THR A 158 -19.37 -19.32 5.89
CA THR A 158 -19.50 -19.75 7.28
C THR A 158 -18.30 -19.22 8.07
N ALA A 159 -18.56 -18.45 9.11
CA ALA A 159 -17.54 -17.88 9.99
C ALA A 159 -17.78 -18.30 11.43
N ARG A 160 -16.71 -18.42 12.21
CA ARG A 160 -16.73 -18.81 13.61
C ARG A 160 -16.09 -17.76 14.48
N ASP A 161 -16.76 -17.39 15.56
CA ASP A 161 -16.21 -16.46 16.55
C ASP A 161 -15.28 -17.16 17.56
N SER A 162 -14.67 -16.37 18.45
CA SER A 162 -13.77 -16.87 19.47
C SER A 162 -14.45 -17.70 20.56
N ALA A 163 -15.78 -17.68 20.67
CA ALA A 163 -16.57 -18.53 21.55
C ALA A 163 -16.94 -19.86 20.87
N GLY A 164 -16.58 -20.05 19.60
CA GLY A 164 -16.90 -21.24 18.82
C GLY A 164 -18.28 -21.20 18.17
N VAL A 165 -18.98 -20.06 18.19
CA VAL A 165 -20.28 -19.90 17.55
C VAL A 165 -20.08 -19.69 16.06
N GLU A 166 -20.70 -20.57 15.27
CA GLU A 166 -20.70 -20.46 13.82
C GLU A 166 -21.89 -19.63 13.34
N ARG A 167 -21.66 -18.78 12.33
CA ARG A 167 -22.70 -18.02 11.64
C ARG A 167 -22.51 -18.12 10.14
N THR A 168 -23.63 -18.02 9.44
CA THR A 168 -23.66 -17.98 7.99
C THR A 168 -23.91 -16.54 7.54
N ILE A 169 -23.06 -16.04 6.65
CA ILE A 169 -23.13 -14.69 6.10
C ILE A 169 -23.35 -14.83 4.59
N ARG A 170 -24.42 -14.23 4.08
CA ARG A 170 -24.69 -14.10 2.66
C ARG A 170 -24.21 -12.73 2.21
N ALA A 171 -23.37 -12.68 1.18
CA ALA A 171 -22.91 -11.43 0.61
C ALA A 171 -23.00 -11.37 -0.91
N SER A 172 -23.33 -10.20 -1.47
CA SER A 172 -23.29 -10.01 -2.93
C SER A 172 -21.87 -10.14 -3.45
N TYR A 173 -20.88 -9.62 -2.72
CA TYR A 173 -19.47 -9.69 -3.06
C TYR A 173 -18.61 -10.03 -1.84
N MET A 174 -17.46 -10.66 -2.08
CA MET A 174 -16.46 -10.93 -1.05
C MET A 174 -15.07 -10.43 -1.45
N PHE A 175 -14.42 -9.69 -0.57
CA PHE A 175 -13.08 -9.18 -0.73
C PHE A 175 -12.10 -10.03 0.07
N ALA A 176 -11.21 -10.73 -0.62
CA ALA A 176 -10.12 -11.50 -0.04
C ALA A 176 -8.90 -10.60 0.18
N ALA A 177 -8.78 -10.05 1.39
CA ALA A 177 -7.62 -9.32 1.90
C ALA A 177 -6.87 -10.15 2.97
N ASP A 178 -6.98 -11.48 2.92
CA ASP A 178 -6.56 -12.46 3.92
C ASP A 178 -5.06 -12.84 3.84
N GLY A 179 -4.27 -11.99 3.16
CA GLY A 179 -2.81 -12.00 3.24
C GLY A 179 -2.08 -12.99 2.35
N SER A 180 -0.76 -13.10 2.53
CA SER A 180 0.15 -13.78 1.58
C SER A 180 -0.10 -15.28 1.48
N ARG A 181 -0.65 -15.86 2.55
CA ARG A 181 -1.10 -17.24 2.66
C ARG A 181 -2.61 -17.39 2.43
N SER A 182 -3.25 -16.45 1.73
CA SER A 182 -4.69 -16.45 1.43
C SER A 182 -5.22 -17.85 1.15
N GLU A 183 -6.12 -18.29 2.03
CA GLU A 183 -6.85 -19.55 1.88
C GLU A 183 -7.94 -19.37 0.84
N THR A 184 -8.57 -18.20 0.80
CA THR A 184 -9.57 -17.86 -0.21
C THR A 184 -9.01 -18.02 -1.62
N ARG A 185 -7.84 -17.44 -1.93
CA ARG A 185 -7.19 -17.61 -3.24
C ARG A 185 -6.93 -19.08 -3.55
N ARG A 186 -6.44 -19.86 -2.59
CA ARG A 186 -6.13 -21.29 -2.80
C ARG A 186 -7.38 -22.12 -3.05
N SER A 187 -8.46 -21.88 -2.31
CA SER A 187 -9.75 -22.56 -2.48
C SER A 187 -10.39 -22.25 -3.83
N LEU A 188 -10.15 -21.07 -4.39
CA LEU A 188 -10.56 -20.71 -5.77
C LEU A 188 -9.67 -21.33 -6.85
N GLY A 189 -8.59 -22.05 -6.48
CA GLY A 189 -7.64 -22.60 -7.45
C GLY A 189 -6.83 -21.54 -8.22
N ILE A 190 -6.76 -20.30 -7.70
CA ILE A 190 -6.04 -19.20 -8.37
C ILE A 190 -4.55 -19.30 -8.06
N ASN A 191 -3.76 -19.58 -9.10
CA ASN A 191 -2.31 -19.65 -9.04
C ASN A 191 -1.68 -18.26 -8.97
N ARG A 192 -0.38 -18.22 -8.66
CA ARG A 192 0.45 -17.02 -8.72
C ARG A 192 1.73 -17.29 -9.49
N HIS A 193 2.12 -16.34 -10.32
CA HIS A 193 3.38 -16.34 -11.08
C HIS A 193 4.20 -15.08 -10.78
N GLY A 194 5.49 -15.11 -11.12
CA GLY A 194 6.38 -13.97 -10.94
C GLY A 194 7.82 -14.41 -10.87
N ILE A 195 8.64 -13.58 -10.21
CA ILE A 195 10.09 -13.72 -10.20
C ILE A 195 10.54 -14.59 -9.03
N GLU A 196 11.46 -15.52 -9.27
CA GLU A 196 12.08 -16.32 -8.22
C GLU A 196 13.00 -15.48 -7.31
N PRO A 197 13.16 -15.87 -6.02
CA PRO A 197 13.99 -15.12 -5.10
C PRO A 197 15.47 -15.22 -5.49
N ASN A 198 16.20 -14.13 -5.36
CA ASN A 198 17.67 -14.09 -5.43
C ASN A 198 18.32 -13.91 -4.05
N ARG A 199 17.53 -13.62 -3.01
CA ARG A 199 17.99 -13.49 -1.63
C ARG A 199 16.99 -14.12 -0.67
N HIS A 200 17.54 -14.71 0.39
CA HIS A 200 16.81 -15.36 1.47
C HIS A 200 17.21 -14.73 2.79
N TYR A 201 16.21 -14.44 3.62
CA TYR A 201 16.39 -13.72 4.86
C TYR A 201 15.58 -14.36 5.99
N LEU A 202 16.16 -14.40 7.18
CA LEU A 202 15.41 -14.51 8.43
C LEU A 202 15.11 -13.09 8.90
N ASN A 203 13.85 -12.68 8.89
CA ASN A 203 13.46 -11.42 9.54
C ASN A 203 13.39 -11.66 11.04
N ILE A 204 14.14 -10.89 11.82
CA ILE A 204 14.15 -10.94 13.28
C ILE A 204 13.67 -9.60 13.82
N PHE A 205 12.54 -9.59 14.51
CA PHE A 205 12.06 -8.42 15.24
C PHE A 205 12.52 -8.52 16.69
N PHE A 206 13.22 -7.48 17.16
CA PHE A 206 13.81 -7.48 18.49
C PHE A 206 13.80 -6.09 19.13
N GLU A 207 13.90 -6.09 20.45
CA GLU A 207 14.10 -4.92 21.28
C GLU A 207 15.53 -4.91 21.82
N ALA A 208 16.21 -3.77 21.68
CA ALA A 208 17.49 -3.47 22.29
C ALA A 208 17.65 -1.94 22.36
N ASP A 209 18.01 -1.40 23.52
CA ASP A 209 18.33 0.02 23.62
C ASP A 209 19.70 0.29 22.99
N LEU A 210 19.65 0.81 21.76
CA LEU A 210 20.84 1.15 20.97
C LEU A 210 21.09 2.65 20.95
N THR A 211 20.47 3.45 21.82
CA THR A 211 20.54 4.92 21.80
C THR A 211 21.99 5.41 21.85
N GLN A 212 22.84 4.77 22.66
CA GLN A 212 24.28 5.08 22.73
C GLN A 212 25.02 4.63 21.47
N GLN A 213 24.71 3.44 20.94
CA GLN A 213 25.37 2.83 19.79
C GLN A 213 25.06 3.59 18.50
N VAL A 214 23.84 4.08 18.33
CA VAL A 214 23.51 4.96 17.19
C VAL A 214 24.15 6.34 17.37
N ALA A 215 24.41 6.80 18.59
CA ALA A 215 25.15 8.03 18.90
C ALA A 215 24.61 9.26 18.13
N GLY A 216 23.30 9.47 18.13
CA GLY A 216 22.65 10.55 17.38
C GLY A 216 22.56 10.33 15.87
N ARG A 217 23.17 9.27 15.32
CA ARG A 217 23.01 8.88 13.91
C ARG A 217 21.59 8.38 13.69
N THR A 218 21.09 8.58 12.48
CA THR A 218 19.73 8.23 12.08
C THR A 218 19.78 7.56 10.73
N PHE A 219 19.02 6.48 10.59
CA PHE A 219 18.87 5.78 9.32
C PHE A 219 17.55 5.02 9.29
N SER A 220 17.06 4.72 8.09
CA SER A 220 15.96 3.79 7.87
C SER A 220 16.49 2.38 7.62
N GLN A 221 17.66 2.28 6.98
CA GLN A 221 18.29 1.00 6.60
C GLN A 221 19.80 1.06 6.85
N CYS A 222 20.38 0.00 7.41
CA CYS A 222 21.82 -0.15 7.59
C CYS A 222 22.23 -1.56 7.17
N GLU A 223 22.90 -1.69 6.02
CA GLU A 223 23.42 -2.97 5.54
C GLU A 223 24.75 -3.30 6.22
N ILE A 224 24.84 -4.51 6.75
CA ILE A 224 25.97 -5.02 7.49
C ILE A 224 26.54 -6.24 6.78
N SER A 225 27.86 -6.28 6.63
CA SER A 225 28.57 -7.45 6.13
C SER A 225 29.92 -7.60 6.82
N ASN A 226 30.12 -8.71 7.52
CA ASN A 226 31.39 -9.12 8.13
C ASN A 226 31.54 -10.65 8.06
N ASP A 227 32.59 -11.19 8.68
CA ASP A 227 32.92 -12.62 8.63
C ASP A 227 31.85 -13.54 9.25
N ASP A 228 31.04 -13.04 10.19
CA ASP A 228 29.99 -13.80 10.88
C ASP A 228 28.60 -13.60 10.27
N VAL A 229 28.32 -12.40 9.76
CA VAL A 229 26.95 -11.97 9.45
C VAL A 229 26.85 -11.07 8.23
N SER A 230 25.82 -11.31 7.43
CA SER A 230 25.37 -10.44 6.34
C SER A 230 23.88 -10.15 6.54
N GLY A 231 23.47 -8.89 6.55
CA GLY A 231 22.07 -8.54 6.78
C GLY A 231 21.78 -7.06 6.78
N ILE A 232 20.52 -6.70 7.03
CA ILE A 232 20.07 -5.30 6.96
C ILE A 232 19.27 -4.98 8.22
N PHE A 233 19.72 -3.98 8.99
CA PHE A 233 18.89 -3.39 10.04
C PHE A 233 17.87 -2.43 9.44
N LEU A 234 16.62 -2.58 9.89
CA LEU A 234 15.53 -1.65 9.63
C LEU A 234 15.16 -0.97 10.95
N ALA A 235 15.39 0.34 11.02
CA ALA A 235 14.98 1.13 12.17
C ALA A 235 13.45 1.26 12.19
N MET A 236 12.86 1.07 13.38
CA MET A 236 11.44 1.37 13.63
C MET A 236 11.29 2.73 14.32
N ASN A 237 12.13 2.99 15.33
CA ASN A 237 12.10 4.25 16.08
C ASN A 237 13.50 4.87 16.32
N ASN A 238 14.56 4.25 15.75
CA ASN A 238 15.98 4.63 15.93
C ASN A 238 16.50 4.60 17.38
N THR A 239 15.82 3.90 18.30
CA THR A 239 16.27 3.77 19.70
C THR A 239 16.18 2.33 20.17
N THR A 240 14.97 1.79 20.33
CA THR A 240 14.73 0.53 21.06
C THR A 240 14.16 -0.59 20.21
N HIS A 241 13.47 -0.28 19.11
CA HIS A 241 12.78 -1.29 18.30
C HIS A 241 13.41 -1.40 16.91
N TRP A 242 13.75 -2.64 16.55
CA TRP A 242 14.56 -2.94 15.38
C TRP A 242 14.06 -4.20 14.69
N SER A 243 14.17 -4.23 13.37
CA SER A 243 14.12 -5.47 12.60
C SER A 243 15.49 -5.70 11.98
N PHE A 244 15.96 -6.94 11.99
CA PHE A 244 17.16 -7.36 11.30
C PHE A 244 16.82 -8.44 10.28
N HIS A 245 17.06 -8.15 9.01
CA HIS A 245 16.94 -9.10 7.93
C HIS A 245 18.27 -9.81 7.77
N LEU A 246 18.43 -10.93 8.47
CA LEU A 246 19.63 -11.76 8.46
C LEU A 246 19.66 -12.62 7.19
N SER A 247 20.66 -12.45 6.33
CA SER A 247 20.82 -13.24 5.11
C SER A 247 21.25 -14.66 5.45
N TYR A 248 20.78 -15.64 4.68
CA TYR A 248 21.24 -17.03 4.78
C TYR A 248 21.17 -17.72 3.41
N ASP A 249 21.98 -18.77 3.24
CA ASP A 249 21.89 -19.64 2.08
C ASP A 249 20.94 -20.81 2.38
N PRO A 250 19.79 -20.94 1.70
CA PRO A 250 18.84 -22.03 1.95
C PRO A 250 19.38 -23.42 1.58
N ALA A 251 20.47 -23.52 0.81
CA ALA A 251 21.10 -24.80 0.48
C ALA A 251 21.93 -25.36 1.65
N THR A 252 22.44 -24.49 2.52
CA THR A 252 23.37 -24.86 3.60
C THR A 252 22.84 -24.55 5.00
N ALA A 253 21.83 -23.68 5.13
CA ALA A 253 21.27 -23.24 6.40
C ALA A 253 19.75 -23.42 6.51
N LYS A 254 19.30 -23.73 7.72
CA LYS A 254 17.88 -23.85 8.11
C LYS A 254 17.61 -22.96 9.33
N PRO A 255 17.28 -21.68 9.13
CA PRO A 255 17.17 -20.72 10.22
C PRO A 255 16.11 -21.08 11.26
N GLU A 256 15.08 -21.85 10.89
CA GLU A 256 14.07 -22.39 11.81
C GLU A 256 14.65 -23.33 12.89
N GLN A 257 15.89 -23.80 12.73
CA GLN A 257 16.58 -24.64 13.71
C GLN A 257 17.56 -23.86 14.60
N TRP A 258 17.74 -22.56 14.35
CA TRP A 258 18.66 -21.73 15.11
C TRP A 258 18.06 -21.33 16.45
N SER A 259 18.87 -21.44 17.52
CA SER A 259 18.45 -21.03 18.86
C SER A 259 18.49 -19.51 19.01
N ASP A 260 17.67 -18.97 19.91
CA ASP A 260 17.68 -17.54 20.25
C ASP A 260 19.06 -17.06 20.73
N GLN A 261 19.84 -17.95 21.38
CA GLN A 261 21.22 -17.64 21.77
C GLN A 261 22.12 -17.42 20.55
N HIS A 262 21.99 -18.26 19.52
CA HIS A 262 22.73 -18.10 18.27
C HIS A 262 22.30 -16.82 17.54
N LEU A 263 21.00 -16.57 17.42
CA LEU A 263 20.47 -15.34 16.81
C LEU A 263 20.95 -14.09 17.54
N THR A 264 20.93 -14.11 18.88
CA THR A 264 21.44 -13.02 19.72
C THR A 264 22.91 -12.75 19.46
N HIS A 265 23.73 -13.80 19.31
CA HIS A 265 25.14 -13.65 18.97
C HIS A 265 25.34 -12.97 17.61
N LEU A 266 24.60 -13.40 16.57
CA LEU A 266 24.67 -12.78 15.24
C LEU A 266 24.23 -11.31 15.25
N ILE A 267 23.17 -10.98 15.99
CA ILE A 267 22.70 -9.59 16.14
C ILE A 267 23.76 -8.74 16.85
N LYS A 268 24.40 -9.24 17.91
CA LYS A 268 25.50 -8.53 18.59
C LYS A 268 26.70 -8.30 17.67
N SER A 269 27.09 -9.30 16.87
CA SER A 269 28.13 -9.15 15.84
C SER A 269 27.75 -8.05 14.83
N ALA A 270 26.50 -8.06 14.34
CA ALA A 270 26.01 -7.05 13.40
C ALA A 270 25.95 -5.64 14.01
N ILE A 271 25.60 -5.50 15.30
CA ILE A 271 25.64 -4.22 16.02
C ILE A 271 27.10 -3.77 16.20
N GLY A 272 27.99 -4.71 16.52
CA GLY A 272 29.36 -4.47 16.94
C GLY A 272 29.50 -4.17 18.44
N ALA A 273 28.53 -4.59 19.26
CA ALA A 273 28.52 -4.35 20.70
C ALA A 273 27.81 -5.47 21.47
N ASP A 274 28.27 -5.70 22.70
CA ASP A 274 27.59 -6.60 23.64
C ASP A 274 26.49 -5.85 24.40
N VAL A 275 25.25 -5.96 23.90
CA VAL A 275 24.07 -5.29 24.46
C VAL A 275 22.95 -6.28 24.77
N PRO A 276 22.08 -6.01 25.77
CA PRO A 276 20.89 -6.83 26.01
C PRO A 276 19.96 -6.82 24.79
N ILE A 277 19.51 -8.00 24.37
CA ILE A 277 18.60 -8.18 23.24
C ILE A 277 17.43 -9.06 23.68
N LYS A 278 16.22 -8.64 23.32
CA LYS A 278 15.01 -9.43 23.46
C LYS A 278 14.41 -9.67 22.08
N ILE A 279 14.46 -10.91 21.61
CA ILE A 279 13.81 -11.31 20.35
C ILE A 279 12.32 -11.48 20.61
N HIS A 280 11.49 -10.83 19.80
CA HIS A 280 10.03 -10.94 19.88
C HIS A 280 9.48 -11.98 18.90
N ALA A 281 10.00 -11.97 17.68
CA ALA A 281 9.59 -12.88 16.63
C ALA A 281 10.70 -13.01 15.59
N ASN A 282 10.76 -14.16 14.94
CA ASN A 282 11.52 -14.31 13.72
C ASN A 282 10.72 -15.14 12.70
N SER A 283 10.94 -14.87 11.41
CA SER A 283 10.27 -15.61 10.34
C SER A 283 11.10 -15.60 9.05
N PRO A 284 11.23 -16.74 8.36
CA PRO A 284 11.91 -16.79 7.08
C PRO A 284 11.08 -16.10 6.00
N TRP A 285 11.75 -15.34 5.14
CA TRP A 285 11.17 -14.73 3.96
C TRP A 285 12.23 -14.63 2.86
N ASN A 286 11.80 -14.34 1.63
CA ASN A 286 12.70 -14.22 0.48
C ASN A 286 12.19 -13.15 -0.48
N THR A 287 13.04 -12.77 -1.43
CA THR A 287 12.78 -11.66 -2.35
C THR A 287 11.93 -12.05 -3.57
N ARG A 288 11.16 -13.13 -3.49
CA ARG A 288 10.33 -13.58 -4.60
C ARG A 288 9.20 -12.58 -4.89
N VAL A 289 8.78 -12.54 -6.14
CA VAL A 289 7.58 -11.83 -6.58
C VAL A 289 6.54 -12.87 -6.97
N ARG A 290 5.31 -12.72 -6.49
CA ARG A 290 4.18 -13.57 -6.85
C ARG A 290 2.94 -12.71 -7.04
N VAL A 291 2.35 -12.74 -8.22
CA VAL A 291 1.11 -12.05 -8.58
C VAL A 291 0.10 -13.09 -9.04
N ALA A 292 -1.14 -12.99 -8.55
CA ALA A 292 -2.24 -13.88 -8.90
C ALA A 292 -2.60 -13.77 -10.38
N ASP A 293 -2.95 -14.89 -10.99
CA ASP A 293 -3.35 -14.93 -12.41
C ASP A 293 -4.71 -14.31 -12.65
N LYS A 294 -5.54 -14.31 -11.62
CA LYS A 294 -6.84 -13.65 -11.57
C LYS A 294 -6.98 -12.84 -10.30
N TYR A 295 -7.59 -11.67 -10.41
CA TYR A 295 -7.95 -10.79 -9.31
C TYR A 295 -9.44 -10.92 -8.98
N ARG A 296 -10.21 -11.56 -9.87
CA ARG A 296 -11.64 -11.82 -9.71
C ARG A 296 -11.97 -13.26 -10.08
N ASP A 297 -12.83 -13.89 -9.30
CA ASP A 297 -13.57 -15.09 -9.68
C ASP A 297 -15.03 -14.93 -9.23
N GLY A 298 -15.94 -14.79 -10.21
CA GLY A 298 -17.35 -14.51 -9.95
C GLY A 298 -17.57 -13.26 -9.07
N CYS A 299 -18.09 -13.48 -7.87
CA CYS A 299 -18.37 -12.43 -6.88
C CYS A 299 -17.24 -12.22 -5.85
N ILE A 300 -16.09 -12.87 -6.04
CA ILE A 300 -14.96 -12.83 -5.11
C ILE A 300 -13.76 -12.11 -5.74
N PHE A 301 -13.17 -11.17 -5.00
CA PHE A 301 -12.08 -10.31 -5.45
C PHE A 301 -10.86 -10.44 -4.54
N LEU A 302 -9.68 -10.66 -5.11
CA LEU A 302 -8.41 -10.68 -4.38
C LEU A 302 -7.79 -9.28 -4.34
N MET A 303 -7.17 -8.90 -3.23
CA MET A 303 -6.47 -7.62 -3.09
C MET A 303 -5.26 -7.71 -2.15
N GLY A 304 -4.28 -6.82 -2.33
CA GLY A 304 -3.09 -6.78 -1.51
C GLY A 304 -2.35 -8.11 -1.51
N ASP A 305 -1.83 -8.55 -0.36
CA ASP A 305 -1.03 -9.77 -0.22
C ASP A 305 -1.74 -11.07 -0.68
N ALA A 306 -3.08 -11.09 -0.70
CA ALA A 306 -3.83 -12.19 -1.27
C ALA A 306 -3.63 -12.29 -2.78
N ALA A 307 -3.56 -11.14 -3.47
CA ALA A 307 -3.34 -11.03 -4.90
C ALA A 307 -1.84 -10.97 -5.28
N HIS A 308 -1.02 -10.20 -4.57
CA HIS A 308 0.36 -9.95 -4.93
C HIS A 308 1.30 -9.88 -3.72
N VAL A 309 2.48 -10.47 -3.82
CA VAL A 309 3.54 -10.41 -2.81
C VAL A 309 4.85 -10.05 -3.51
N MET A 310 5.61 -9.14 -2.91
CA MET A 310 6.88 -8.65 -3.46
C MET A 310 7.85 -8.27 -2.33
N PRO A 311 9.14 -8.08 -2.63
CA PRO A 311 10.10 -7.56 -1.66
C PRO A 311 9.65 -6.22 -1.06
N PRO A 312 10.05 -5.89 0.19
CA PRO A 312 9.67 -4.63 0.83
C PRO A 312 10.40 -3.41 0.24
N TRP A 313 11.26 -3.61 -0.75
CA TRP A 313 12.12 -2.59 -1.33
C TRP A 313 11.29 -1.63 -2.20
N GLY A 314 11.37 -0.33 -1.92
CA GLY A 314 10.49 0.69 -2.50
C GLY A 314 9.14 0.86 -1.77
N GLY A 315 8.79 -0.05 -0.86
CA GLY A 315 7.57 0.06 -0.07
C GLY A 315 6.29 -0.14 -0.88
N PHE A 316 6.35 -0.73 -2.07
CA PHE A 316 5.21 -0.75 -3.00
C PHE A 316 4.05 -1.63 -2.56
N ASN A 317 4.31 -2.72 -1.84
CA ASN A 317 3.31 -3.78 -1.63
C ASN A 317 2.05 -3.29 -0.88
N ALA A 318 2.21 -2.63 0.28
CA ALA A 318 1.08 -2.12 1.05
C ALA A 318 0.35 -0.98 0.30
N ASN A 319 1.10 -0.08 -0.34
CA ASN A 319 0.52 1.02 -1.12
C ASN A 319 -0.31 0.50 -2.30
N ALA A 320 0.18 -0.54 -3.00
CA ALA A 320 -0.55 -1.20 -4.08
C ALA A 320 -1.84 -1.87 -3.57
N GLY A 321 -1.79 -2.59 -2.45
CA GLY A 321 -2.98 -3.22 -1.87
C GLY A 321 -4.04 -2.23 -1.40
N ILE A 322 -3.65 -1.08 -0.85
CA ILE A 322 -4.60 -0.01 -0.49
C ILE A 322 -5.24 0.59 -1.76
N ALA A 323 -4.44 0.78 -2.82
CA ALA A 323 -4.95 1.25 -4.10
C ALA A 323 -5.86 0.21 -4.80
N ASP A 324 -5.63 -1.09 -4.60
CA ASP A 324 -6.55 -2.14 -5.05
C ASP A 324 -7.93 -1.98 -4.41
N ALA A 325 -7.96 -1.85 -3.07
CA ALA A 325 -9.18 -1.65 -2.31
C ALA A 325 -9.94 -0.38 -2.75
N HIS A 326 -9.21 0.72 -2.95
CA HIS A 326 -9.79 1.98 -3.42
C HIS A 326 -10.38 1.88 -4.83
N ASN A 327 -9.65 1.26 -5.75
CA ASN A 327 -10.11 1.06 -7.13
C ASN A 327 -11.35 0.16 -7.20
N LEU A 328 -11.45 -0.85 -6.35
CA LEU A 328 -12.59 -1.77 -6.34
C LEU A 328 -13.82 -1.19 -5.65
N ALA A 329 -13.64 -0.46 -4.54
CA ALA A 329 -14.74 0.00 -3.69
C ALA A 329 -15.76 0.85 -4.44
N TRP A 330 -15.32 1.81 -5.26
CA TRP A 330 -16.23 2.67 -6.01
C TRP A 330 -16.98 1.89 -7.11
N LYS A 331 -16.31 0.96 -7.78
CA LYS A 331 -16.91 0.13 -8.84
C LYS A 331 -18.03 -0.75 -8.27
N ILE A 332 -17.76 -1.37 -7.12
CA ILE A 332 -18.75 -2.15 -6.39
C ILE A 332 -19.91 -1.28 -5.95
N ALA A 333 -19.64 -0.07 -5.46
CA ALA A 333 -20.68 0.86 -5.06
C ALA A 333 -21.59 1.26 -6.22
N HIS A 334 -21.02 1.59 -7.39
CA HIS A 334 -21.79 1.97 -8.56
C HIS A 334 -22.66 0.81 -9.07
N VAL A 335 -22.11 -0.40 -9.15
CA VAL A 335 -22.87 -1.60 -9.57
C VAL A 335 -24.00 -1.92 -8.59
N LEU A 336 -23.75 -1.87 -7.28
CA LEU A 336 -24.78 -2.12 -6.27
C LEU A 336 -25.88 -1.06 -6.26
N LYS A 337 -25.57 0.19 -6.67
CA LYS A 337 -26.55 1.27 -6.80
C LYS A 337 -27.26 1.30 -8.15
N GLY A 338 -26.86 0.44 -9.10
CA GLY A 338 -27.38 0.43 -10.47
C GLY A 338 -26.93 1.64 -11.31
N GLU A 339 -25.84 2.31 -10.91
CA GLU A 339 -25.26 3.44 -11.63
C GLU A 339 -24.38 2.99 -12.81
N ASP A 340 -23.79 1.79 -12.71
CA ASP A 340 -22.98 1.16 -13.75
C ASP A 340 -23.29 -0.34 -13.87
N ASN A 341 -22.94 -0.93 -15.03
CA ASN A 341 -23.11 -2.36 -15.28
C ASN A 341 -22.02 -3.21 -14.62
N SER A 342 -22.32 -4.49 -14.35
CA SER A 342 -21.40 -5.44 -13.72
C SER A 342 -20.10 -5.69 -14.50
N THR A 343 -20.07 -5.38 -15.80
CA THR A 343 -18.86 -5.42 -16.64
C THR A 343 -17.81 -4.39 -16.19
N LEU A 344 -18.21 -3.33 -15.48
CA LEU A 344 -17.27 -2.41 -14.84
C LEU A 344 -16.31 -3.14 -13.89
N LEU A 345 -16.77 -4.20 -13.22
CA LEU A 345 -15.95 -4.95 -12.26
C LEU A 345 -14.81 -5.73 -12.95
N ASP A 346 -14.92 -6.03 -14.24
CA ASP A 346 -13.84 -6.68 -15.01
C ASP A 346 -12.62 -5.75 -15.18
N THR A 347 -12.84 -4.44 -15.13
CA THR A 347 -11.76 -3.46 -15.20
C THR A 347 -10.85 -3.50 -13.97
N TYR A 348 -11.30 -4.04 -12.83
CA TYR A 348 -10.45 -4.14 -11.63
C TYR A 348 -9.17 -4.93 -11.90
N GLU A 349 -9.31 -6.12 -12.49
CA GLU A 349 -8.14 -6.95 -12.85
C GLU A 349 -7.29 -6.27 -13.92
N ALA A 350 -7.94 -5.76 -14.98
CA ALA A 350 -7.27 -5.11 -16.09
C ALA A 350 -6.44 -3.88 -15.67
N GLU A 351 -6.87 -3.19 -14.62
CA GLU A 351 -6.21 -1.99 -14.10
C GLU A 351 -5.16 -2.29 -13.02
N ARG A 352 -5.47 -3.19 -12.09
CA ARG A 352 -4.67 -3.39 -10.87
C ARG A 352 -3.58 -4.43 -11.02
N ARG A 353 -3.85 -5.52 -11.73
CA ARG A 353 -2.87 -6.60 -11.91
C ARG A 353 -1.58 -6.13 -12.62
N PRO A 354 -1.63 -5.32 -13.70
CA PRO A 354 -0.41 -4.81 -14.34
C PRO A 354 0.44 -3.91 -13.43
N VAL A 355 -0.21 -3.11 -12.57
CA VAL A 355 0.49 -2.29 -11.57
C VAL A 355 1.23 -3.18 -10.56
N ALA A 356 0.62 -4.27 -10.09
CA ALA A 356 1.26 -5.19 -9.17
C ALA A 356 2.46 -5.93 -9.79
N ILE A 357 2.38 -6.30 -11.08
CA ILE A 357 3.49 -6.91 -11.81
C ILE A 357 4.68 -5.93 -11.88
N ARG A 358 4.44 -4.72 -12.37
CA ARG A 358 5.46 -3.67 -12.48
C ARG A 358 6.09 -3.34 -11.13
N ASN A 359 5.27 -3.17 -10.10
CA ASN A 359 5.77 -2.91 -8.74
C ASN A 359 6.58 -4.08 -8.19
N GLY A 360 6.18 -5.31 -8.50
CA GLY A 360 6.92 -6.52 -8.14
C GLY A 360 8.31 -6.57 -8.78
N GLU A 361 8.38 -6.36 -10.09
CA GLU A 361 9.65 -6.26 -10.84
C GLU A 361 10.56 -5.18 -10.27
N GLN A 362 10.01 -3.99 -10.04
CA GLN A 362 10.75 -2.85 -9.51
C GLN A 362 11.18 -3.03 -8.05
N ALA A 363 10.42 -3.76 -7.24
CA ALA A 363 10.84 -4.19 -5.90
C ALA A 363 11.97 -5.23 -5.97
N TRP A 364 11.90 -6.16 -6.93
CA TRP A 364 12.91 -7.19 -7.12
C TRP A 364 14.25 -6.61 -7.56
N LEU A 365 14.27 -5.70 -8.54
CA LEU A 365 15.48 -4.98 -8.97
C LEU A 365 16.16 -4.24 -7.81
N ARG A 366 15.37 -3.65 -6.90
CA ARG A 366 15.83 -2.97 -5.67
C ARG A 366 16.29 -3.92 -4.56
N THR A 367 16.42 -5.21 -4.84
CA THR A 367 17.11 -6.16 -3.96
C THR A 367 18.61 -5.89 -3.90
N ASP A 368 19.19 -5.33 -4.97
CA ASP A 368 20.51 -4.71 -4.89
C ASP A 368 20.46 -3.45 -3.99
N PHE A 369 21.32 -3.39 -2.98
CA PHE A 369 21.26 -2.33 -1.97
C PHE A 369 21.64 -0.97 -2.54
N ASN A 370 22.65 -0.91 -3.42
CA ASN A 370 23.08 0.34 -4.05
C ASN A 370 22.03 0.85 -5.04
N ALA A 371 21.50 -0.03 -5.90
CA ALA A 371 20.47 0.32 -6.89
C ALA A 371 19.19 0.83 -6.20
N ARG A 372 18.81 0.23 -5.06
CA ARG A 372 17.71 0.74 -4.21
C ARG A 372 17.87 2.22 -3.83
N PHE A 373 19.11 2.66 -3.59
CA PHE A 373 19.43 4.03 -3.22
C PHE A 373 19.97 4.86 -4.39
N GLN A 374 19.72 4.42 -5.62
CA GLN A 374 20.09 5.16 -6.84
C GLN A 374 21.61 5.36 -6.98
N ILE A 375 22.39 4.41 -6.46
CA ILE A 375 23.83 4.36 -6.60
C ILE A 375 24.16 3.30 -7.65
N ARG A 376 24.68 3.76 -8.79
CA ARG A 376 25.17 2.89 -9.86
C ARG A 376 26.60 2.44 -9.57
N SER A 377 26.88 1.17 -9.84
CA SER A 377 28.22 0.58 -9.84
C SER A 377 28.41 -0.29 -11.08
N ASP A 378 29.65 -0.72 -11.32
CA ASP A 378 29.96 -1.66 -12.41
C ASP A 378 29.20 -2.98 -12.23
N ASP A 379 29.05 -3.45 -10.98
CA ASP A 379 28.40 -4.73 -10.65
C ASP A 379 26.86 -4.72 -10.78
N ASN A 380 26.21 -3.55 -10.79
CA ASN A 380 24.74 -3.47 -10.79
C ASN A 380 24.16 -2.78 -12.03
N THR A 381 24.98 -2.47 -13.03
CA THR A 381 24.57 -1.68 -14.21
C THR A 381 23.30 -2.22 -14.88
N ASP A 382 23.21 -3.53 -15.13
CA ASP A 382 22.04 -4.12 -15.78
C ASP A 382 20.76 -3.96 -14.96
N LEU A 383 20.84 -4.10 -13.64
CA LEU A 383 19.69 -3.92 -12.74
C LEU A 383 19.31 -2.45 -12.62
N PHE A 384 20.31 -1.58 -12.54
CA PHE A 384 20.16 -0.14 -12.39
C PHE A 384 19.48 0.49 -13.60
N ASP A 385 19.89 0.12 -14.81
CA ASP A 385 19.36 0.68 -16.06
C ASP A 385 17.89 0.27 -16.31
N GLN A 386 17.38 -0.74 -15.60
CA GLN A 386 15.97 -1.16 -15.62
C GLN A 386 15.11 -0.48 -14.54
N LEU A 387 15.70 0.32 -13.65
CA LEU A 387 14.95 1.00 -12.60
C LEU A 387 14.06 2.09 -13.20
N THR A 388 12.78 2.00 -12.89
CA THR A 388 11.81 3.05 -13.16
C THR A 388 11.79 4.06 -12.01
N ASP A 389 11.53 5.32 -12.35
CA ASP A 389 11.36 6.40 -11.38
C ASP A 389 10.25 6.08 -10.36
N TYR A 390 10.41 6.56 -9.13
CA TYR A 390 9.47 6.30 -8.06
C TYR A 390 8.09 6.96 -8.30
N GLY A 391 8.08 8.20 -8.80
CA GLY A 391 6.86 8.91 -9.16
C GLY A 391 6.11 8.22 -10.31
N GLU A 392 6.83 7.69 -11.30
CA GLU A 392 6.21 6.89 -12.36
C GLU A 392 5.45 5.67 -11.83
N LEU A 393 6.04 4.96 -10.87
CA LEU A 393 5.44 3.77 -10.27
C LEU A 393 4.25 4.10 -9.35
N GLN A 394 4.23 5.29 -8.74
CA GLN A 394 3.21 5.65 -7.74
C GLN A 394 2.07 6.50 -8.30
N THR A 395 2.32 7.40 -9.24
CA THR A 395 1.34 8.40 -9.70
C THR A 395 1.17 8.47 -11.21
N ARG A 396 2.21 8.21 -12.02
CA ARG A 396 2.15 8.38 -13.50
C ARG A 396 1.83 7.11 -14.29
N TYR A 397 1.42 6.03 -13.65
CA TYR A 397 0.96 4.86 -14.37
C TYR A 397 -0.39 5.11 -15.06
N ARG A 398 -0.61 4.41 -16.18
CA ARG A 398 -1.82 4.54 -16.99
C ARG A 398 -2.60 3.23 -17.09
N TYR A 399 -3.84 3.27 -16.61
CA TYR A 399 -4.82 2.20 -16.79
C TYR A 399 -5.18 2.01 -18.27
N GLY A 400 -5.41 0.76 -18.68
CA GLY A 400 -5.76 0.39 -20.06
C GLY A 400 -4.57 0.28 -21.03
N ALA A 401 -3.54 1.10 -20.87
CA ALA A 401 -2.31 1.03 -21.67
C ALA A 401 -1.16 0.25 -21.00
N ASN A 402 -1.23 0.07 -19.67
CA ASN A 402 -0.24 -0.65 -18.88
C ASN A 402 1.19 -0.09 -18.96
N ASP A 403 1.31 1.22 -19.17
CA ASP A 403 2.55 1.97 -19.23
C ASP A 403 2.60 3.11 -18.19
N THR A 404 3.55 4.02 -18.35
CA THR A 404 3.73 5.26 -17.58
C THR A 404 3.77 6.46 -18.54
N VAL A 405 3.57 7.67 -18.00
CA VAL A 405 3.73 8.93 -18.74
C VAL A 405 4.84 9.77 -18.14
N ASP A 406 5.46 10.64 -18.93
CA ASP A 406 6.54 11.53 -18.46
C ASP A 406 6.01 12.63 -17.51
N SER A 407 4.77 13.07 -17.68
CA SER A 407 4.14 14.02 -16.76
C SER A 407 2.62 13.88 -16.80
N LEU A 408 1.96 14.12 -15.67
CA LEU A 408 0.50 14.14 -15.62
C LEU A 408 -0.04 15.38 -16.33
N ARG A 409 -0.74 15.16 -17.44
CA ARG A 409 -1.44 16.16 -18.25
C ARG A 409 -2.83 15.63 -18.61
N ALA A 410 -3.54 15.14 -17.58
CA ALA A 410 -4.90 14.60 -17.69
C ALA A 410 -5.12 13.59 -18.84
N GLN A 411 -4.12 12.75 -19.14
CA GLN A 411 -4.26 11.74 -20.19
C GLN A 411 -5.28 10.67 -19.74
N PRO A 412 -6.11 10.11 -20.64
CA PRO A 412 -7.01 9.02 -20.30
C PRO A 412 -6.27 7.86 -19.63
N GLY A 413 -6.81 7.36 -18.53
CA GLY A 413 -6.22 6.29 -17.73
C GLY A 413 -5.15 6.74 -16.73
N THR A 414 -4.77 8.01 -16.65
CA THR A 414 -3.86 8.52 -15.60
C THR A 414 -4.62 9.17 -14.46
N ARG A 415 -4.01 9.24 -13.28
CA ARG A 415 -4.52 10.06 -12.17
C ARG A 415 -4.55 11.54 -12.60
N PHE A 416 -5.61 12.27 -12.24
CA PHE A 416 -5.77 13.68 -12.62
C PHE A 416 -4.67 14.54 -11.99
N PRO A 417 -4.05 15.49 -12.71
CA PRO A 417 -2.96 16.30 -12.17
C PRO A 417 -3.40 17.19 -11.00
N HIS A 418 -2.53 17.34 -10.01
CA HIS A 418 -2.75 18.22 -8.87
C HIS A 418 -2.49 19.69 -9.24
N ALA A 419 -3.40 20.56 -8.84
CA ALA A 419 -3.14 21.98 -8.64
C ALA A 419 -3.88 22.48 -7.39
N TRP A 420 -3.38 23.56 -6.79
CA TRP A 420 -4.12 24.30 -5.77
C TRP A 420 -5.12 25.23 -6.44
N ILE A 421 -6.38 25.11 -6.03
CA ILE A 421 -7.50 25.88 -6.56
C ILE A 421 -8.25 26.57 -5.42
N GLU A 422 -8.86 27.69 -5.72
CA GLU A 422 -9.92 28.28 -4.91
C GLU A 422 -11.27 27.77 -5.43
N HIS A 423 -12.02 27.07 -4.59
CA HIS A 423 -13.35 26.57 -4.89
C HIS A 423 -14.25 26.80 -3.67
N GLU A 424 -15.38 27.48 -3.88
CA GLU A 424 -16.29 27.92 -2.80
C GLU A 424 -15.60 28.75 -1.71
N GLY A 425 -14.62 29.59 -2.09
CA GLY A 425 -13.85 30.43 -1.17
C GLY A 425 -12.85 29.68 -0.30
N LEU A 426 -12.60 28.40 -0.58
CA LEU A 426 -11.64 27.56 0.14
C LEU A 426 -10.50 27.12 -0.77
N ARG A 427 -9.28 27.12 -0.23
CA ARG A 427 -8.13 26.48 -0.87
C ARG A 427 -8.29 24.96 -0.85
N ARG A 428 -8.35 24.34 -2.03
CA ARG A 428 -8.49 22.90 -2.22
C ARG A 428 -7.50 22.40 -3.26
N SER A 429 -7.24 21.09 -3.25
CA SER A 429 -6.63 20.45 -4.41
C SER A 429 -7.67 20.23 -5.49
N THR A 430 -7.27 20.26 -6.76
CA THR A 430 -8.07 19.67 -7.86
C THR A 430 -8.55 18.24 -7.58
N LEU A 431 -7.76 17.43 -6.88
CA LEU A 431 -8.14 16.07 -6.49
C LEU A 431 -9.30 16.01 -5.49
N ASP A 432 -9.48 17.07 -4.70
CA ASP A 432 -10.55 17.13 -3.69
C ASP A 432 -11.94 17.31 -4.34
N LEU A 433 -11.99 17.49 -5.67
CA LEU A 433 -13.23 17.53 -6.46
C LEU A 433 -13.78 16.12 -6.75
N PHE A 434 -12.99 15.06 -6.56
CA PHE A 434 -13.36 13.67 -6.89
C PHE A 434 -13.62 12.84 -5.63
N GLY A 435 -14.42 11.77 -5.77
CA GLY A 435 -14.53 10.77 -4.70
C GLY A 435 -15.66 9.78 -4.87
N THR A 436 -16.88 10.23 -5.17
CA THR A 436 -18.08 9.35 -5.14
C THR A 436 -18.79 9.16 -6.45
N SER A 437 -18.53 10.00 -7.46
CA SER A 437 -19.22 9.97 -8.74
C SER A 437 -18.25 10.39 -9.85
N HIS A 438 -18.63 10.11 -11.10
CA HIS A 438 -17.95 10.70 -12.24
C HIS A 438 -18.11 12.22 -12.22
N VAL A 439 -17.04 12.93 -12.53
CA VAL A 439 -16.96 14.39 -12.52
C VAL A 439 -16.59 14.87 -13.91
N SER A 440 -17.40 15.76 -14.48
CA SER A 440 -17.06 16.48 -15.71
C SER A 440 -16.29 17.74 -15.36
N ILE A 441 -15.08 17.90 -15.91
CA ILE A 441 -14.31 19.14 -15.79
C ILE A 441 -14.14 19.75 -17.17
N THR A 442 -14.41 21.05 -17.28
CA THR A 442 -14.33 21.76 -18.56
C THR A 442 -13.37 22.93 -18.50
N GLY A 443 -12.77 23.24 -19.65
CA GLY A 443 -11.98 24.44 -19.84
C GLY A 443 -12.81 25.73 -19.72
N PRO A 444 -12.14 26.89 -19.62
CA PRO A 444 -12.80 28.18 -19.39
C PRO A 444 -13.69 28.64 -20.55
N LEU A 445 -13.43 28.17 -21.77
CA LEU A 445 -14.22 28.51 -22.96
C LEU A 445 -15.23 27.41 -23.34
N ALA A 446 -15.11 26.23 -22.75
CA ALA A 446 -16.03 25.11 -22.98
C ALA A 446 -17.45 25.41 -22.47
N ALA A 447 -18.45 24.78 -23.10
CA ALA A 447 -19.81 24.74 -22.55
C ALA A 447 -19.80 23.93 -21.25
N ARG A 448 -20.53 24.40 -20.21
CA ARG A 448 -20.66 23.69 -18.93
C ARG A 448 -21.81 22.68 -19.03
N PRO A 449 -21.56 21.35 -18.94
CA PRO A 449 -22.62 20.36 -18.91
C PRO A 449 -23.60 20.56 -17.74
N ASP A 450 -24.86 20.24 -17.96
CA ASP A 450 -25.84 20.14 -16.87
C ASP A 450 -25.48 18.94 -15.98
N GLY A 451 -25.33 19.17 -14.69
CA GLY A 451 -24.97 18.11 -13.76
C GLY A 451 -24.56 18.64 -12.40
N LYS A 452 -24.77 17.82 -11.37
CA LYS A 452 -24.34 18.13 -10.00
C LYS A 452 -22.81 18.12 -9.87
N PHE A 453 -22.15 17.21 -10.59
CA PHE A 453 -20.71 16.97 -10.51
C PHE A 453 -20.02 17.49 -11.76
N THR A 454 -20.25 18.77 -12.06
CA THR A 454 -19.64 19.48 -13.19
C THR A 454 -18.93 20.71 -12.69
N TYR A 455 -17.66 20.87 -13.07
CA TYR A 455 -16.84 22.02 -12.70
C TYR A 455 -16.21 22.65 -13.93
N LYS A 456 -16.44 23.95 -14.12
CA LYS A 456 -15.83 24.75 -15.17
C LYS A 456 -14.68 25.58 -14.61
N ALA A 457 -13.48 25.43 -15.20
CA ALA A 457 -12.32 26.23 -14.84
C ALA A 457 -12.60 27.74 -15.02
N GLU A 458 -12.03 28.55 -14.13
CA GLU A 458 -12.21 30.01 -14.01
C GLU A 458 -13.63 30.50 -13.70
N THR A 459 -14.61 29.58 -13.61
CA THR A 459 -16.00 29.87 -13.24
C THR A 459 -16.36 29.26 -11.90
N ASP A 460 -16.26 27.93 -11.77
CA ASP A 460 -16.58 27.18 -10.55
C ASP A 460 -15.37 27.08 -9.60
N PHE A 461 -14.15 27.12 -10.14
CA PHE A 461 -12.91 27.21 -9.38
C PHE A 461 -11.89 28.05 -10.14
N ARG A 462 -10.88 28.57 -9.43
CA ARG A 462 -9.75 29.30 -10.02
C ARG A 462 -8.43 28.70 -9.56
N PHE A 463 -7.43 28.69 -10.42
CA PHE A 463 -6.08 28.31 -10.00
C PHE A 463 -5.50 29.37 -9.05
N ILE A 464 -4.85 28.94 -7.97
CA ILE A 464 -4.21 29.85 -7.00
C ILE A 464 -2.84 30.32 -7.50
N ASP A 465 -2.15 29.47 -8.27
CA ASP A 465 -0.89 29.81 -8.89
C ASP A 465 -1.16 30.36 -10.30
N ASP A 466 -0.83 31.62 -10.54
CA ASP A 466 -1.03 32.31 -11.82
C ASP A 466 -0.25 31.64 -12.97
N ALA A 467 0.78 30.84 -12.67
CA ALA A 467 1.51 30.06 -13.68
C ALA A 467 0.75 28.81 -14.15
N VAL A 468 -0.32 28.41 -13.44
CA VAL A 468 -1.14 27.25 -13.77
C VAL A 468 -2.40 27.71 -14.49
N THR A 469 -2.54 27.24 -15.73
CA THR A 469 -3.73 27.42 -16.58
C THR A 469 -4.37 26.07 -16.85
N TRP A 470 -5.59 26.07 -17.40
CA TRP A 470 -6.24 24.85 -17.88
C TRP A 470 -5.32 24.08 -18.84
N ASN A 471 -4.84 24.74 -19.89
CA ASN A 471 -3.96 24.14 -20.88
C ASN A 471 -2.63 23.62 -20.27
N SER A 472 -2.00 24.40 -19.39
CA SER A 472 -0.76 23.91 -18.76
C SER A 472 -1.03 22.75 -17.81
N LEU A 473 -2.18 22.66 -17.15
CA LEU A 473 -2.47 21.55 -16.25
C LEU A 473 -2.86 20.28 -17.01
N THR A 474 -3.72 20.39 -18.02
CA THR A 474 -4.36 19.24 -18.69
C THR A 474 -3.81 18.95 -20.09
N GLY A 475 -3.02 19.84 -20.67
CA GLY A 475 -2.60 19.73 -22.07
C GLY A 475 -3.72 19.95 -23.09
N LEU A 476 -4.95 20.26 -22.65
CA LEU A 476 -6.11 20.43 -23.53
C LEU A 476 -6.36 21.89 -23.92
N PRO A 477 -6.99 22.15 -25.08
CA PRO A 477 -7.57 23.45 -25.42
C PRO A 477 -8.59 23.96 -24.40
N ASP A 478 -8.80 25.27 -24.34
CA ASP A 478 -9.71 25.91 -23.39
C ASP A 478 -11.21 25.63 -23.68
N GLU A 479 -11.52 25.20 -24.91
CA GLU A 479 -12.85 24.74 -25.34
C GLU A 479 -13.16 23.28 -24.99
N ASP A 480 -12.18 22.51 -24.53
CA ASP A 480 -12.34 21.07 -24.30
C ASP A 480 -12.84 20.73 -22.88
N ALA A 481 -13.31 19.50 -22.74
CA ALA A 481 -13.79 18.92 -21.49
C ALA A 481 -13.28 17.49 -21.34
N LEU A 482 -13.25 17.02 -20.11
CA LEU A 482 -12.86 15.65 -19.76
C LEU A 482 -13.76 15.10 -18.66
N SER A 483 -13.77 13.78 -18.53
CA SER A 483 -14.45 13.09 -17.43
C SER A 483 -13.43 12.44 -16.50
N VAL A 484 -13.59 12.63 -15.19
CA VAL A 484 -12.78 12.00 -14.15
C VAL A 484 -13.63 11.02 -13.34
N ARG A 485 -13.10 9.83 -13.10
CA ARG A 485 -13.73 8.76 -12.32
C ARG A 485 -13.73 9.07 -10.82
N PRO A 486 -14.56 8.37 -10.03
CA PRO A 486 -14.55 8.48 -8.56
C PRO A 486 -13.16 8.27 -7.92
N ASP A 487 -12.31 7.42 -8.51
CA ASP A 487 -10.95 7.16 -8.03
C ASP A 487 -9.92 8.23 -8.43
N GLY A 488 -10.36 9.30 -9.11
CA GLY A 488 -9.52 10.42 -9.54
C GLY A 488 -8.71 10.15 -10.81
N PHE A 489 -9.06 9.11 -11.57
CA PHE A 489 -8.46 8.79 -12.87
C PHE A 489 -9.27 9.38 -14.02
N VAL A 490 -8.58 9.90 -15.05
CA VAL A 490 -9.24 10.42 -16.25
C VAL A 490 -9.85 9.25 -17.04
N ALA A 491 -11.12 9.37 -17.40
CA ALA A 491 -11.84 8.38 -18.20
C ALA A 491 -11.61 8.61 -19.70
N TYR A 492 -11.86 9.83 -20.17
CA TYR A 492 -11.73 10.27 -21.56
C TYR A 492 -11.66 11.78 -21.66
#